data_AF-A0A832UTY2-F1
#
_entry.id   AF-A0A832UTY2-F1
#
_cell.length_a   1.000
_cell.length_b   1.000
_cell.length_c   1.000
_cell.angle_alpha   90.00
_cell.angle_beta   90.00
_cell.angle_gamma   90.00
#
_symmetry.space_group_name_H-M   'P 1'
#
loop_
_entity.id
_entity.type
_entity.pdbx_description
1 polymer ?
#
loop_
_entity_poly.entity_id
_entity_poly.type
_entity_poly.pdbx_seq_one_letter_code
_entity_poly.pdbx_strand_id
1 'polypeptide(L)'
;MLGPKSVKLMVVFLSLILSGIFFTGTVLAKPDEGKGTSQKWAVVNGFRSAQFGMKERDVIKAIKDDFGLGKNQVSRKVHPNEKTVTLGIEVKKLLPESGTAKVFYIMGYKSKRLIHINVIWGKPVTKNPNAESVVATANQLRNHFAQKKYQKEGFALNAQLGEGVILVFQGKDRKGRAARLLLSNPKSEKDKKAGEDIALTLSYIEKPQDPDVFRIKDGDF
;
A
#
# COMPACT_ATOMS: atom_id res chain seq x y z
N MET A 1 -16.59 -24.34 0.49
CA MET A 1 -17.49 -23.24 0.89
C MET A 1 -16.68 -22.22 1.69
N LEU A 2 -16.40 -21.03 1.14
CA LEU A 2 -15.71 -19.96 1.88
C LEU A 2 -16.75 -19.17 2.68
N GLY A 3 -16.61 -19.13 4.01
CA GLY A 3 -17.52 -18.41 4.90
C GLY A 3 -17.42 -16.88 4.81
N PRO A 4 -18.46 -16.15 5.25
CA PRO A 4 -18.61 -14.70 5.07
C PRO A 4 -17.56 -13.83 5.79
N LYS A 5 -16.78 -14.39 6.75
CA LYS A 5 -15.71 -13.66 7.46
C LYS A 5 -14.50 -13.35 6.56
N SER A 6 -14.16 -14.24 5.62
CA SER A 6 -12.97 -14.09 4.77
C SER A 6 -13.16 -13.06 3.65
N VAL A 7 -14.41 -12.87 3.21
CA VAL A 7 -14.77 -11.89 2.17
C VAL A 7 -14.69 -10.47 2.71
N LYS A 8 -15.19 -10.23 3.94
CA LYS A 8 -15.12 -8.90 4.59
C LYS A 8 -13.68 -8.41 4.77
N LEU A 9 -12.76 -9.26 5.22
CA LEU A 9 -11.38 -8.85 5.47
C LEU A 9 -10.63 -8.51 4.17
N MET A 10 -10.86 -9.28 3.10
CA MET A 10 -10.22 -9.04 1.80
C MET A 10 -10.75 -7.77 1.09
N VAL A 11 -12.00 -7.36 1.37
CA VAL A 11 -12.58 -6.11 0.85
C VAL A 11 -11.94 -4.88 1.51
N VAL A 12 -11.52 -4.95 2.77
CA VAL A 12 -10.86 -3.82 3.46
C VAL A 12 -9.48 -3.52 2.88
N PHE A 13 -8.69 -4.54 2.52
CA PHE A 13 -7.35 -4.35 1.93
C PHE A 13 -7.37 -3.90 0.46
N LEU A 14 -8.51 -4.05 -0.21
CA LEU A 14 -8.70 -3.68 -1.62
C LEU A 14 -9.30 -2.27 -1.79
N SER A 15 -9.72 -1.62 -0.70
CA SER A 15 -10.38 -0.33 -0.77
C SER A 15 -9.39 0.84 -0.85
N LEU A 16 -9.51 1.65 -1.90
CA LEU A 16 -8.90 2.97 -2.04
C LEU A 16 -9.49 3.99 -1.05
N ILE A 17 -10.75 3.85 -0.64
CA ILE A 17 -11.48 4.87 0.13
C ILE A 17 -10.88 5.07 1.55
N LEU A 18 -10.26 4.06 2.16
CA LEU A 18 -9.53 4.23 3.43
C LEU A 18 -8.26 5.09 3.29
N SER A 19 -7.78 5.38 2.07
CA SER A 19 -6.60 6.22 1.86
C SER A 19 -6.89 7.72 1.94
N GLY A 20 -8.12 8.16 1.64
CA GLY A 20 -8.48 9.59 1.58
C GLY A 20 -8.59 10.28 2.94
N ILE A 21 -9.00 9.56 3.99
CA ILE A 21 -9.31 10.13 5.31
C ILE A 21 -8.05 10.46 6.13
N PHE A 22 -6.86 9.98 5.73
CA PHE A 22 -5.62 10.11 6.52
C PHE A 22 -4.57 11.07 5.95
N PHE A 23 -4.82 11.76 4.83
CA PHE A 23 -3.87 12.78 4.34
C PHE A 23 -4.04 14.16 4.98
N THR A 24 -5.03 14.36 5.86
CA THR A 24 -5.33 15.64 6.54
C THR A 24 -4.76 15.76 7.96
N GLY A 25 -4.05 14.75 8.46
CA GLY A 25 -3.45 14.79 9.81
C GLY A 25 -2.11 15.51 9.83
N THR A 26 -2.10 16.79 10.24
CA THR A 26 -0.87 17.48 10.64
C THR A 26 -0.38 16.95 11.97
N VAL A 27 0.48 15.93 11.95
CA VAL A 27 1.49 15.77 12.99
C VAL A 27 2.79 16.25 12.36
N LEU A 28 3.16 17.49 12.66
CA LEU A 28 4.48 18.01 12.34
C LEU A 28 5.50 17.17 13.12
N ALA A 29 6.16 16.24 12.45
CA ALA A 29 7.42 15.71 12.95
C ALA A 29 8.38 16.89 13.11
N LYS A 30 8.94 17.07 14.30
CA LYS A 30 9.95 18.11 14.58
C LYS A 30 11.08 17.94 13.55
N PRO A 31 11.41 18.96 12.75
CA PRO A 31 12.45 18.83 11.76
C PRO A 31 13.77 18.60 12.49
N ASP A 32 14.46 17.52 12.14
CA ASP A 32 15.86 17.34 12.49
C ASP A 32 16.65 18.41 11.74
N GLU A 33 17.34 19.31 12.46
CA GLU A 33 18.19 20.36 11.90
C GLU A 33 19.51 19.77 11.38
N GLY A 34 19.40 18.75 10.53
CA GLY A 34 20.50 18.12 9.82
C GLY A 34 20.96 19.00 8.66
N LYS A 35 22.16 19.56 8.80
CA LYS A 35 22.93 20.31 7.81
C LYS A 35 22.86 19.66 6.41
N GLY A 36 22.63 20.50 5.40
CA GLY A 36 22.20 20.13 4.05
C GLY A 36 23.00 19.03 3.35
N THR A 37 22.28 17.97 2.97
CA THR A 37 22.58 17.19 1.76
C THR A 37 21.48 17.50 0.75
N SER A 38 21.84 17.79 -0.50
CA SER A 38 20.87 18.00 -1.59
C SER A 38 20.18 16.67 -1.90
N GLN A 39 19.20 16.29 -1.09
CA GLN A 39 18.44 15.07 -1.28
C GLN A 39 17.64 15.19 -2.58
N LYS A 40 17.87 14.24 -3.50
CA LYS A 40 17.07 14.13 -4.72
C LYS A 40 15.60 13.94 -4.34
N TRP A 41 14.72 14.63 -5.06
CA TRP A 41 13.28 14.44 -4.93
C TRP A 41 12.90 12.98 -5.17
N ALA A 42 11.97 12.49 -4.35
CA ALA A 42 11.33 11.22 -4.61
C ALA A 42 10.57 11.26 -5.94
N VAL A 43 10.45 10.10 -6.58
CA VAL A 43 9.66 9.90 -7.79
C VAL A 43 8.73 8.74 -7.52
N VAL A 44 7.44 9.03 -7.32
CA VAL A 44 6.44 8.01 -6.99
C VAL A 44 5.60 7.78 -8.24
N ASN A 45 6.12 6.98 -9.17
CA ASN A 45 5.46 6.75 -10.47
C ASN A 45 4.76 5.39 -10.56
N GLY A 46 4.91 4.51 -9.57
CA GLY A 46 4.39 3.16 -9.59
C GLY A 46 5.31 2.20 -8.83
N PHE A 47 5.32 0.93 -9.24
CA PHE A 47 6.09 -0.13 -8.60
C PHE A 47 6.86 -0.94 -9.64
N ARG A 48 8.20 -0.93 -9.54
CA ARG A 48 9.11 -1.53 -10.54
C ARG A 48 8.75 -1.07 -11.95
N SER A 49 8.48 -1.98 -12.88
CA SER A 49 8.16 -1.64 -14.27
C SER A 49 6.71 -1.20 -14.46
N ALA A 50 5.81 -1.46 -13.50
CA ALA A 50 4.42 -1.05 -13.56
C ALA A 50 4.23 0.40 -13.10
N GLN A 51 3.88 1.30 -14.02
CA GLN A 51 3.72 2.73 -13.77
C GLN A 51 2.26 3.18 -13.82
N PHE A 52 1.92 4.23 -13.08
CA PHE A 52 0.61 4.88 -13.15
C PHE A 52 0.27 5.27 -14.60
N GLY A 53 -1.00 5.11 -14.97
CA GLY A 53 -1.47 5.36 -16.34
C GLY A 53 -1.38 4.14 -17.28
N MET A 54 -0.67 3.07 -16.91
CA MET A 54 -0.61 1.84 -17.70
C MET A 54 -1.99 1.17 -17.86
N LYS A 55 -2.25 0.53 -19.00
CA LYS A 55 -3.45 -0.31 -19.21
C LYS A 55 -3.23 -1.68 -18.57
N GLU A 56 -4.32 -2.41 -18.32
CA GLU A 56 -4.30 -3.74 -17.70
C GLU A 56 -3.31 -4.70 -18.38
N ARG A 57 -3.30 -4.74 -19.72
CA ARG A 57 -2.38 -5.55 -20.52
C ARG A 57 -0.91 -5.21 -20.24
N ASP A 58 -0.59 -3.93 -20.14
CA ASP A 58 0.78 -3.46 -19.97
C ASP A 58 1.25 -3.71 -18.52
N VAL A 59 0.34 -3.66 -17.54
CA VAL A 59 0.60 -4.11 -16.16
C VAL A 59 0.87 -5.61 -16.10
N ILE A 60 0.09 -6.44 -16.81
CA ILE A 60 0.35 -7.89 -16.90
C ILE A 60 1.72 -8.16 -17.54
N LYS A 61 2.10 -7.39 -18.55
CA LYS A 61 3.45 -7.48 -19.14
C LYS A 61 4.53 -7.13 -18.11
N ALA A 62 4.38 -6.01 -17.39
CA ALA A 62 5.31 -5.62 -16.33
C ALA A 62 5.44 -6.69 -15.24
N ILE A 63 4.33 -7.33 -14.84
CA ILE A 63 4.35 -8.46 -13.89
C ILE A 63 5.20 -9.63 -14.43
N LYS A 64 5.04 -9.98 -15.71
CA LYS A 64 5.83 -11.04 -16.34
C LYS A 64 7.32 -10.67 -16.36
N ASP A 65 7.64 -9.44 -16.75
CA ASP A 65 9.03 -8.96 -16.83
C ASP A 65 9.69 -8.89 -15.45
N ASP A 66 8.97 -8.40 -14.44
CA ASP A 66 9.50 -8.17 -13.09
C ASP A 66 9.58 -9.45 -12.23
N PHE A 67 8.66 -10.41 -12.44
CA PHE A 67 8.49 -11.57 -11.55
C PHE A 67 8.47 -12.93 -12.27
N GLY A 68 8.48 -12.96 -13.60
CA GLY A 68 8.34 -14.20 -14.37
C GLY A 68 6.95 -14.83 -14.28
N LEU A 69 5.94 -14.11 -13.79
CA LEU A 69 4.58 -14.63 -13.57
C LEU A 69 3.72 -14.45 -14.81
N GLY A 70 3.11 -15.54 -15.29
CA GLY A 70 2.19 -15.54 -16.42
C GLY A 70 0.80 -15.02 -16.06
N LYS A 71 -0.03 -14.70 -17.08
CA LYS A 71 -1.41 -14.21 -16.91
C LYS A 71 -2.29 -15.13 -16.05
N ASN A 72 -2.08 -16.45 -16.12
CA ASN A 72 -2.80 -17.44 -15.32
C ASN A 72 -2.47 -17.37 -13.81
N GLN A 73 -1.34 -16.78 -13.44
CA GLN A 73 -0.94 -16.54 -12.05
C GLN A 73 -1.38 -15.16 -11.53
N VAL A 74 -1.97 -14.33 -12.40
CA VAL A 74 -2.53 -13.03 -12.04
C VAL A 74 -4.01 -13.18 -11.75
N SER A 75 -4.38 -13.03 -10.48
CA SER A 75 -5.80 -12.95 -10.10
C SER A 75 -6.39 -11.62 -10.57
N ARG A 76 -7.65 -11.63 -11.01
CA ARG A 76 -8.37 -10.43 -11.44
C ARG A 76 -9.70 -10.35 -10.70
N LYS A 77 -9.99 -9.23 -10.05
CA LYS A 77 -11.25 -9.01 -9.31
C LYS A 77 -11.77 -7.60 -9.53
N VAL A 78 -13.09 -7.44 -9.55
CA VAL A 78 -13.73 -6.13 -9.56
C VAL A 78 -14.15 -5.79 -8.14
N HIS A 79 -13.79 -4.60 -7.66
CA HIS A 79 -14.23 -4.14 -6.34
C HIS A 79 -15.75 -3.88 -6.37
N PRO A 80 -16.55 -4.45 -5.46
CA PRO A 80 -18.01 -4.35 -5.53
C PRO A 80 -18.51 -2.91 -5.39
N ASN A 81 -17.88 -2.09 -4.53
CA ASN A 81 -18.28 -0.70 -4.28
C ASN A 81 -17.55 0.29 -5.20
N GLU A 82 -16.22 0.30 -5.18
CA GLU A 82 -15.39 1.24 -5.96
C GLU A 82 -15.39 0.98 -7.47
N LYS A 83 -15.86 -0.21 -7.91
CA LYS A 83 -15.90 -0.65 -9.31
C LYS A 83 -14.54 -0.65 -10.03
N THR A 84 -13.44 -0.52 -9.29
CA THR A 84 -12.07 -0.66 -9.77
C THR A 84 -11.76 -2.13 -10.11
N VAL A 85 -10.78 -2.35 -10.98
CA VAL A 85 -10.27 -3.70 -11.27
C VAL A 85 -8.97 -3.88 -10.52
N THR A 86 -8.83 -4.96 -9.76
CA THR A 86 -7.58 -5.31 -9.08
C THR A 86 -6.94 -6.51 -9.75
N LEU A 87 -5.66 -6.39 -10.09
CA LEU A 87 -4.78 -7.49 -10.46
C LEU A 87 -3.93 -7.87 -9.25
N GLY A 88 -4.01 -9.12 -8.79
CA GLY A 88 -3.27 -9.58 -7.61
C GLY A 88 -2.30 -10.71 -7.94
N ILE A 89 -1.06 -10.60 -7.44
CA ILE A 89 -0.04 -11.64 -7.52
C ILE A 89 0.53 -11.97 -6.14
N GLU A 90 1.06 -13.17 -5.99
CA GLU A 90 1.83 -13.60 -4.83
C GLU A 90 3.32 -13.67 -5.19
N VAL A 91 4.17 -13.08 -4.35
CA VAL A 91 5.62 -13.02 -4.56
C VAL A 91 6.33 -13.52 -3.31
N LYS A 92 6.99 -14.69 -3.40
CA LYS A 92 7.59 -15.37 -2.23
C LYS A 92 8.76 -14.61 -1.60
N LYS A 93 9.55 -13.89 -2.39
CA LYS A 93 10.76 -13.18 -1.96
C LYS A 93 10.84 -11.83 -2.67
N LEU A 94 10.00 -10.89 -2.25
CA LEU A 94 9.96 -9.57 -2.87
C LEU A 94 11.16 -8.70 -2.47
N LEU A 95 11.54 -8.81 -1.20
CA LEU A 95 12.78 -8.31 -0.62
C LEU A 95 13.50 -9.48 0.08
N PRO A 96 14.83 -9.41 0.28
CA PRO A 96 15.54 -10.38 1.10
C PRO A 96 14.86 -10.52 2.47
N GLU A 97 14.59 -11.75 2.89
CA GLU A 97 14.08 -12.09 4.23
C GLU A 97 12.74 -11.45 4.63
N SER A 98 11.99 -10.84 3.70
CA SER A 98 10.69 -10.21 4.01
C SER A 98 9.53 -11.20 4.14
N GLY A 99 9.77 -12.47 3.78
CA GLY A 99 8.70 -13.45 3.56
C GLY A 99 7.83 -13.15 2.34
N THR A 100 6.74 -13.91 2.22
CA THR A 100 5.78 -13.80 1.10
C THR A 100 5.00 -12.50 1.15
N ALA A 101 4.94 -11.82 0.01
CA ALA A 101 4.11 -10.65 -0.22
C ALA A 101 2.96 -10.95 -1.18
N LYS A 102 1.88 -10.18 -1.08
CA LYS A 102 0.93 -10.00 -2.20
C LYS A 102 1.02 -8.60 -2.75
N VAL A 103 1.08 -8.48 -4.06
CA VAL A 103 1.05 -7.20 -4.77
C VAL A 103 -0.29 -7.07 -5.47
N PHE A 104 -0.96 -5.95 -5.25
CA PHE A 104 -2.26 -5.61 -5.84
C PHE A 104 -2.11 -4.35 -6.68
N TYR A 105 -2.34 -4.47 -7.98
CA TYR A 105 -2.40 -3.35 -8.93
C TYR A 105 -3.86 -2.99 -9.15
N ILE A 106 -4.23 -1.76 -8.79
CA ILE A 106 -5.62 -1.31 -8.79
C ILE A 106 -5.82 -0.32 -9.94
N MET A 107 -6.69 -0.72 -10.87
CA MET A 107 -7.06 0.02 -12.07
C MET A 107 -8.27 0.90 -11.79
N GLY A 108 -8.19 2.17 -12.18
CA GLY A 108 -9.24 3.17 -11.98
C GLY A 108 -10.56 2.78 -12.66
N TYR A 109 -11.66 3.21 -12.04
CA TYR A 109 -13.01 2.87 -12.48
C TYR A 109 -13.32 3.45 -13.86
N LYS A 110 -13.12 4.74 -14.10
CA LYS A 110 -13.43 5.38 -15.38
C LYS A 110 -12.29 5.23 -16.38
N SER A 111 -11.07 5.50 -15.93
CA SER A 111 -9.87 5.54 -16.79
C SER A 111 -9.42 4.15 -17.24
N LYS A 112 -9.73 3.10 -16.47
CA LYS A 112 -9.19 1.73 -16.64
C LYS A 112 -7.66 1.70 -16.65
N ARG A 113 -7.01 2.67 -16.01
CA ARG A 113 -5.55 2.80 -15.89
C ARG A 113 -5.06 2.46 -14.49
N LEU A 114 -3.81 2.04 -14.35
CA LEU A 114 -3.21 1.82 -13.03
C LEU A 114 -3.16 3.13 -12.25
N ILE A 115 -3.79 3.17 -11.08
CA ILE A 115 -3.86 4.37 -10.21
C ILE A 115 -3.32 4.14 -8.79
N HIS A 116 -3.21 2.87 -8.37
CA HIS A 116 -2.76 2.51 -7.03
C HIS A 116 -2.14 1.12 -7.01
N ILE A 117 -1.08 0.95 -6.22
CA ILE A 117 -0.46 -0.34 -5.91
C ILE A 117 -0.43 -0.53 -4.40
N ASN A 118 -0.87 -1.70 -3.91
CA ASN A 118 -0.64 -2.16 -2.56
C ASN A 118 0.33 -3.35 -2.56
N VAL A 119 1.32 -3.33 -1.67
CA VAL A 119 2.17 -4.48 -1.35
C VAL A 119 1.94 -4.83 0.11
N ILE A 120 1.53 -6.08 0.37
CA ILE A 120 1.15 -6.54 1.70
C ILE A 120 2.03 -7.71 2.12
N TRP A 121 2.60 -7.60 3.32
CA TRP A 121 3.25 -8.70 4.06
C TRP A 121 2.49 -8.96 5.35
N GLY A 122 2.65 -10.15 5.93
CA GLY A 122 1.97 -10.52 7.15
C GLY A 122 0.52 -10.99 6.89
N LYS A 123 -0.39 -10.75 7.83
CA LYS A 123 -1.81 -11.04 7.61
C LYS A 123 -2.43 -10.10 6.57
N PRO A 124 -3.36 -10.57 5.72
CA PRO A 124 -3.87 -11.94 5.61
C PRO A 124 -3.07 -12.82 4.63
N VAL A 125 -1.90 -12.35 4.15
CA VAL A 125 -1.08 -13.06 3.15
C VAL A 125 -0.51 -14.36 3.71
N THR A 126 0.02 -14.32 4.94
CA THR A 126 0.63 -15.46 5.62
C THR A 126 -0.17 -15.80 6.88
N LYS A 127 -0.49 -17.09 7.07
CA LYS A 127 -1.30 -17.54 8.23
C LYS A 127 -0.58 -17.30 9.56
N ASN A 128 0.72 -17.56 9.63
CA ASN A 128 1.55 -17.35 10.82
C ASN A 128 2.77 -16.53 10.40
N PRO A 129 2.64 -15.20 10.33
CA PRO A 129 3.75 -14.36 9.89
C PRO A 129 4.86 -14.31 10.94
N ASN A 130 6.11 -14.22 10.49
CA ASN A 130 7.22 -13.88 11.38
C ASN A 130 7.19 -12.36 11.65
N ALA A 131 6.79 -11.97 12.85
CA ALA A 131 6.62 -10.57 13.22
C ALA A 131 7.92 -9.77 13.16
N GLU A 132 9.04 -10.37 13.54
CA GLU A 132 10.36 -9.72 13.48
C GLU A 132 10.75 -9.40 12.05
N SER A 133 10.58 -10.35 11.13
CA SER A 133 10.81 -10.15 9.68
C SER A 133 9.92 -9.03 9.10
N VAL A 134 8.66 -8.96 9.52
CA VAL A 134 7.73 -7.89 9.07
C VAL A 134 8.18 -6.53 9.59
N VAL A 135 8.59 -6.42 10.86
CA VAL A 135 9.12 -5.18 11.45
C VAL A 135 10.45 -4.77 10.82
N ALA A 136 11.35 -5.73 10.59
CA ALA A 136 12.62 -5.49 9.90
C ALA A 136 12.39 -4.93 8.48
N THR A 137 11.44 -5.53 7.74
CA THR A 137 11.01 -5.04 6.42
C THR A 137 10.48 -3.61 6.50
N ALA A 138 9.67 -3.29 7.51
CA ALA A 138 9.14 -1.94 7.73
C ALA A 138 10.27 -0.92 7.97
N ASN A 139 11.25 -1.26 8.80
CA ASN A 139 12.41 -0.42 9.09
C ASN A 139 13.29 -0.21 7.86
N GLN A 140 13.55 -1.27 7.08
CA GLN A 140 14.33 -1.18 5.84
C GLN A 140 13.66 -0.25 4.84
N LEU A 141 12.35 -0.40 4.63
CA LEU A 141 11.59 0.46 3.72
C LEU A 141 11.54 1.91 4.21
N ARG A 142 11.32 2.13 5.51
CA ARG A 142 11.37 3.48 6.11
C ARG A 142 12.70 4.17 5.82
N ASN A 143 13.81 3.47 6.10
CA ASN A 143 15.16 4.00 5.89
C ASN A 143 15.41 4.31 4.41
N HIS A 144 14.94 3.45 3.50
CA HIS A 144 15.02 3.71 2.06
C HIS A 144 14.25 4.98 1.65
N PHE A 145 13.02 5.15 2.13
CA PHE A 145 12.22 6.33 1.79
C PHE A 145 12.79 7.62 2.40
N ALA A 146 13.25 7.58 3.66
CA ALA A 146 13.82 8.76 4.35
C ALA A 146 15.05 9.38 3.66
N GLN A 147 15.70 8.69 2.72
CA GLN A 147 16.83 9.21 1.94
C GLN A 147 16.43 10.19 0.84
N LYS A 148 15.14 10.39 0.58
CA LYS A 148 14.62 11.24 -0.51
C LYS A 148 13.87 12.45 0.04
N LYS A 149 13.79 13.49 -0.79
CA LYS A 149 12.98 14.68 -0.50
C LYS A 149 11.52 14.49 -0.92
N TYR A 150 10.61 14.88 -0.04
CA TYR A 150 9.15 14.87 -0.23
C TYR A 150 8.56 16.25 0.03
N GLN A 151 7.30 16.46 -0.34
CA GLN A 151 6.55 17.65 0.05
C GLN A 151 6.45 17.71 1.58
N LYS A 152 6.58 18.91 2.17
CA LYS A 152 6.46 19.08 3.63
C LYS A 152 5.06 18.70 4.12
N GLU A 153 4.04 19.12 3.37
CA GLU A 153 2.66 18.79 3.67
C GLU A 153 2.38 17.31 3.42
N GLY A 154 1.83 16.63 4.43
CA GLY A 154 1.51 15.21 4.37
C GLY A 154 2.71 14.28 4.53
N PHE A 155 3.92 14.80 4.83
CA PHE A 155 5.07 13.99 5.21
C PHE A 155 4.98 13.58 6.69
N ALA A 156 5.21 12.31 6.99
CA ALA A 156 5.23 11.79 8.35
C ALA A 156 6.14 10.56 8.48
N LEU A 157 6.73 10.39 9.67
CA LEU A 157 7.54 9.23 10.04
C LEU A 157 7.13 8.74 11.43
N ASN A 158 6.98 7.42 11.58
CA ASN A 158 6.68 6.74 12.85
C ASN A 158 5.53 7.36 13.67
N ALA A 159 4.45 7.81 13.03
CA ALA A 159 3.30 8.38 13.72
C ALA A 159 2.32 7.28 14.19
N GLN A 160 1.89 7.33 15.45
CA GLN A 160 0.83 6.44 15.93
C GLN A 160 -0.52 6.91 15.38
N LEU A 161 -1.28 6.04 14.70
CA LEU A 161 -2.61 6.38 14.17
C LEU A 161 -3.76 5.84 15.04
N GLY A 162 -3.49 4.86 15.90
CA GLY A 162 -4.47 4.22 16.78
C GLY A 162 -3.84 3.04 17.50
N GLU A 163 -4.60 2.33 18.34
CA GLU A 163 -4.06 1.18 19.07
C GLU A 163 -3.52 0.10 18.11
N GLY A 164 -2.24 -0.23 18.23
CA GLY A 164 -1.58 -1.22 17.38
C GLY A 164 -1.34 -0.80 15.93
N VAL A 165 -1.59 0.46 15.53
CA VAL A 165 -1.37 0.92 14.15
C VAL A 165 -0.37 2.08 14.09
N ILE A 166 0.72 1.86 13.37
CA ILE A 166 1.83 2.80 13.20
C ILE A 166 1.94 3.18 11.72
N LEU A 167 1.84 4.47 11.43
CA LEU A 167 2.26 5.06 10.17
C LEU A 167 3.78 5.16 10.16
N VAL A 168 4.43 4.15 9.60
CA VAL A 168 5.90 4.06 9.55
C VAL A 168 6.47 5.16 8.66
N PHE A 169 5.84 5.40 7.51
CA PHE A 169 6.23 6.43 6.56
C PHE A 169 5.03 6.96 5.78
N GLN A 170 5.01 8.26 5.50
CA GLN A 170 4.16 8.86 4.47
C GLN A 170 4.91 10.00 3.79
N GLY A 171 4.79 10.11 2.47
CA GLY A 171 5.35 11.23 1.74
C GLY A 171 4.74 11.38 0.35
N LYS A 172 4.64 12.63 -0.11
CA LYS A 172 4.23 12.98 -1.47
C LYS A 172 5.42 13.43 -2.31
N ASP A 173 5.52 12.97 -3.54
CA ASP A 173 6.50 13.47 -4.50
C ASP A 173 6.13 14.86 -5.02
N ARG A 174 6.94 15.44 -5.92
CA ARG A 174 6.67 16.78 -6.50
C ARG A 174 5.32 16.87 -7.21
N LYS A 175 4.77 15.76 -7.71
CA LYS A 175 3.51 15.68 -8.43
C LYS A 175 2.32 15.40 -7.52
N GLY A 176 2.53 15.32 -6.19
CA GLY A 176 1.49 15.01 -5.22
C GLY A 176 1.16 13.51 -5.12
N ARG A 177 1.91 12.64 -5.81
CA ARG A 177 1.74 11.18 -5.75
C ARG A 177 2.31 10.67 -4.44
N ALA A 178 1.60 9.78 -3.75
CA ALA A 178 1.95 9.38 -2.39
C ALA A 178 2.56 7.98 -2.32
N ALA A 179 3.55 7.84 -1.44
CA ALA A 179 3.96 6.57 -0.87
C ALA A 179 3.57 6.56 0.62
N ARG A 180 2.96 5.46 1.08
CA ARG A 180 2.53 5.27 2.48
C ARG A 180 2.91 3.88 2.96
N LEU A 181 3.50 3.78 4.14
CA LEU A 181 3.88 2.53 4.78
C LEU A 181 3.19 2.44 6.14
N LEU A 182 2.32 1.45 6.29
CA LEU A 182 1.52 1.24 7.48
C LEU A 182 1.86 -0.12 8.10
N LEU A 183 2.26 -0.12 9.37
CA LEU A 183 2.43 -1.32 10.17
C LEU A 183 1.23 -1.44 11.11
N SER A 184 0.53 -2.56 11.04
CA SER A 184 -0.57 -2.91 11.93
C SER A 184 -0.16 -4.14 12.74
N ASN A 185 -0.30 -4.07 14.05
CA ASN A 185 -0.11 -5.15 14.99
C ASN A 185 -1.13 -4.96 16.12
N PRO A 186 -2.43 -5.19 15.85
CA PRO A 186 -3.46 -5.03 16.85
C PRO A 186 -3.20 -6.00 18.00
N LYS A 187 -3.52 -5.59 19.24
CA LYS A 187 -3.53 -6.53 20.35
C LYS A 187 -4.52 -7.63 20.01
N SER A 188 -4.01 -8.85 20.02
CA SER A 188 -4.79 -10.01 19.75
C SER A 188 -5.64 -10.34 21.00
N GLU A 189 -6.85 -10.90 20.83
CA GLU A 189 -7.77 -11.23 21.94
C GLU A 189 -7.06 -12.10 22.99
N LYS A 190 -7.59 -12.13 24.23
CA LYS A 190 -6.94 -12.55 25.50
C LYS A 190 -6.08 -13.85 25.51
N ASP A 191 -6.07 -14.66 24.45
CA ASP A 191 -5.33 -15.92 24.35
C ASP A 191 -4.33 -15.99 23.16
N LYS A 192 -4.19 -14.94 22.35
CA LYS A 192 -3.30 -14.93 21.17
C LYS A 192 -1.97 -14.26 21.47
N LYS A 193 -0.88 -14.74 20.89
CA LYS A 193 0.45 -14.12 21.06
C LYS A 193 0.51 -12.78 20.31
N ALA A 194 1.25 -11.83 20.88
CA ALA A 194 1.55 -10.56 20.22
C ALA A 194 2.25 -10.84 18.88
N GLY A 195 1.88 -10.12 17.82
CA GLY A 195 2.47 -10.29 16.49
C GLY A 195 1.78 -11.32 15.59
N GLU A 196 0.81 -12.11 16.08
CA GLU A 196 0.09 -13.08 15.23
C GLU A 196 -0.73 -12.41 14.12
N ASP A 197 -1.28 -11.23 14.41
CA ASP A 197 -2.12 -10.46 13.50
C ASP A 197 -1.35 -9.32 12.81
N ILE A 198 -0.01 -9.37 12.83
CA ILE A 198 0.85 -8.33 12.23
C ILE A 198 0.71 -8.27 10.71
N ALA A 199 0.65 -7.06 10.17
CA ALA A 199 0.58 -6.77 8.75
C ALA A 199 1.37 -5.50 8.42
N LEU A 200 2.08 -5.53 7.29
CA LEU A 200 2.74 -4.37 6.71
C LEU A 200 2.13 -4.09 5.35
N THR A 201 1.65 -2.88 5.14
CA THR A 201 1.10 -2.43 3.85
C THR A 201 1.90 -1.25 3.33
N LEU A 202 2.48 -1.41 2.14
CA LEU A 202 3.07 -0.33 1.35
C LEU A 202 2.10 0.05 0.23
N SER A 203 1.71 1.31 0.18
CA SER A 203 0.80 1.86 -0.83
C SER A 203 1.52 2.90 -1.68
N TYR A 204 1.38 2.80 -2.99
CA TYR A 204 1.74 3.85 -3.96
C TYR A 204 0.49 4.36 -4.65
N ILE A 205 0.18 5.65 -4.52
CA ILE A 205 -1.12 6.23 -4.93
C ILE A 205 -0.89 7.40 -5.89
N GLU A 206 -1.51 7.35 -7.07
CA GLU A 206 -1.36 8.41 -8.08
C GLU A 206 -2.03 9.72 -7.62
N LYS A 207 -3.29 9.64 -7.20
CA LYS A 207 -4.10 10.78 -6.77
C LYS A 207 -4.76 10.48 -5.42
N PRO A 208 -4.04 10.68 -4.29
CA PRO A 208 -4.54 10.29 -2.98
C PRO A 208 -5.80 11.05 -2.53
N GLN A 209 -5.98 12.30 -2.97
CA GLN A 209 -7.16 13.12 -2.62
C GLN A 209 -8.35 12.88 -3.55
N ASP A 210 -8.10 12.47 -4.79
CA ASP A 210 -9.14 12.25 -5.80
C ASP A 210 -8.88 10.97 -6.62
N PRO A 211 -9.00 9.79 -6.01
CA PRO A 211 -8.83 8.53 -6.71
C PRO A 211 -9.98 8.30 -7.71
N ASP A 212 -9.66 7.71 -8.87
CA ASP A 212 -10.63 7.29 -9.89
C ASP A 212 -11.39 6.03 -9.43
N VAL A 213 -12.36 6.23 -8.55
CA VAL A 213 -13.28 5.21 -8.02
C VAL A 213 -14.72 5.62 -8.29
N PHE A 214 -15.62 4.64 -8.31
CA PHE A 214 -17.05 4.94 -8.29
C PHE A 214 -17.43 5.64 -6.98
N ARG A 215 -18.18 6.74 -7.10
CA ARG A 215 -18.80 7.49 -6.01
C ARG A 215 -20.24 7.78 -6.41
N ILE A 216 -21.15 7.62 -5.45
CA ILE A 216 -22.51 8.13 -5.56
C ILE A 216 -22.43 9.64 -5.33
N LYS A 217 -23.04 10.44 -6.20
CA LYS A 217 -23.11 11.89 -6.07
C LYS A 217 -24.41 12.28 -5.35
N ASP A 218 -24.42 13.48 -4.79
CA ASP A 218 -25.64 14.07 -4.23
C ASP A 218 -26.71 14.17 -5.32
N GLY A 219 -27.89 13.63 -5.05
CA GLY A 219 -29.01 13.58 -5.99
C GLY A 219 -29.01 12.37 -6.94
N ASP A 220 -28.04 11.45 -6.84
CA ASP A 220 -28.11 10.16 -7.57
C ASP A 220 -29.14 9.19 -6.96
N PHE A 221 -29.69 9.50 -5.78
CA PHE A 221 -30.71 8.75 -5.06
C PHE A 221 -31.68 9.69 -4.33
#